data_AF-A0A2S9FXY2-F1
#
_entry.id   AF-A0A2S9FXY2-F1
#
_cell.length_a   1.000
_cell.length_b   1.000
_cell.length_c   1.000
_cell.angle_alpha   90.00
_cell.angle_beta   90.00
_cell.angle_gamma   90.00
#
_symmetry.space_group_name_H-M   'P 1'
#
loop_
_entity.id
_entity.type
_entity.pdbx_description
1 polymer ?
#
loop_
_entity_poly.entity_id
_entity_poly.type
_entity_poly.pdbx_seq_one_letter_code
_entity_poly.pdbx_strand_id
1 'polypeptide(L)'
;LRDQTVYVPRLVRRATQPSGTPLQLRDNATYLVTGGLGSIGLEIAGHLASQGAKHLVLTSRRAPSDAVQQRIDALGERHGCTFRV
;
A
#
# COMPACT_ATOMS: atom_id res chain seq x y z
N LEU A 1 -8.90 31.65 7.45
CA LEU A 1 -9.60 32.32 8.57
C LEU A 1 -10.99 31.69 8.64
N ARG A 2 -11.38 31.12 9.78
CA ARG A 2 -12.72 30.53 9.98
C ARG A 2 -13.30 31.16 11.23
N ASP A 3 -14.54 31.64 11.17
CA ASP A 3 -15.25 32.27 12.29
C ASP A 3 -14.38 33.32 13.03
N GLN A 4 -13.81 34.26 12.26
CA GLN A 4 -12.90 35.32 12.75
C GLN A 4 -11.60 34.82 13.45
N THR A 5 -11.32 33.51 13.40
CA THR A 5 -10.15 32.89 14.02
C THR A 5 -9.10 32.47 12.99
N VAL A 6 -7.83 32.71 13.32
CA VAL A 6 -6.67 32.24 12.54
C VAL A 6 -6.22 30.89 13.09
N TYR A 7 -6.21 29.88 12.23
CA TYR A 7 -5.70 28.55 12.53
C TYR A 7 -4.32 28.37 11.90
N VAL A 8 -3.42 27.71 12.62
CA VAL A 8 -2.09 27.33 12.13
C VAL A 8 -1.86 25.83 12.35
N PRO A 9 -1.22 25.11 11.42
CA PRO A 9 -0.92 23.71 11.62
C PRO A 9 0.07 23.51 12.78
N ARG A 10 -0.20 22.50 13.61
CA ARG A 10 0.67 22.05 14.70
C ARG A 10 0.70 20.53 14.68
N LEU A 11 1.90 19.96 14.72
CA LEU A 11 2.08 18.52 14.94
C LEU A 11 1.97 18.27 16.45
N VAL A 12 1.11 17.35 16.84
CA VAL A 12 0.93 16.94 18.24
C VAL A 12 1.12 15.43 18.36
N ARG A 13 1.67 14.98 19.49
CA ARG A 13 1.78 13.56 19.77
C ARG A 13 0.39 12.99 19.97
N ARG A 14 0.07 11.90 19.28
CA ARG A 14 -1.17 11.17 19.50
C ARG A 14 -1.04 10.29 20.75
N ALA A 15 -1.92 10.50 21.73
CA ALA A 15 -1.88 9.77 23.01
C ALA A 15 -2.45 8.35 22.91
N THR A 16 -3.36 8.11 21.97
CA THR A 16 -4.01 6.82 21.74
C THR A 16 -3.74 6.29 20.34
N GLN A 17 -3.79 4.97 20.20
CA GLN A 17 -3.84 4.35 18.88
C GLN A 17 -5.17 4.71 18.20
N PRO A 18 -5.19 4.78 16.86
CA PRO A 18 -6.42 5.08 16.14
C PRO A 18 -7.35 3.87 16.29
N SER A 19 -8.54 4.07 16.83
CA SER A 19 -9.58 3.05 16.97
C SER A 19 -10.38 2.82 15.68
N GLY A 20 -9.75 3.04 14.53
CA GLY A 20 -10.41 2.92 13.23
C GLY A 20 -10.75 1.47 12.91
N THR A 21 -11.79 1.27 12.10
CA THR A 21 -12.11 -0.05 11.55
C THR A 21 -10.88 -0.60 10.80
N PRO A 22 -10.46 -1.84 11.08
CA PRO A 22 -9.37 -2.47 10.34
C PRO A 22 -9.65 -2.46 8.84
N LEU A 23 -8.61 -2.29 8.03
CA LEU A 23 -8.71 -2.31 6.58
C LEU A 23 -9.37 -3.63 6.13
N GLN A 24 -10.52 -3.52 5.46
CA GLN A 24 -11.21 -4.66 4.88
C GLN A 24 -10.85 -4.77 3.41
N LEU A 25 -10.03 -5.75 3.07
CA LEU A 25 -9.69 -6.06 1.69
C LEU A 25 -10.76 -6.98 1.10
N ARG A 26 -11.27 -6.58 -0.05
CA ARG A 26 -12.12 -7.39 -0.92
C ARG A 26 -11.26 -8.22 -1.86
N ASP A 27 -11.59 -9.49 -2.00
CA ASP A 27 -10.90 -10.43 -2.88
C ASP A 27 -11.16 -10.13 -4.37
N ASN A 28 -12.33 -9.61 -4.71
CA ASN A 28 -12.73 -9.25 -6.07
C ASN A 28 -12.32 -7.83 -6.50
N ALA A 29 -11.49 -7.13 -5.73
CA ALA A 29 -11.03 -5.78 -6.02
C ALA A 29 -9.57 -5.74 -6.48
N THR A 30 -9.22 -4.70 -7.22
CA THR A 30 -7.85 -4.40 -7.66
C THR A 30 -7.28 -3.23 -6.87
N TYR A 31 -6.06 -3.41 -6.35
CA TYR A 31 -5.36 -2.42 -5.52
C TYR A 31 -4.18 -1.84 -6.29
N LEU A 32 -4.16 -0.52 -6.45
CA LEU A 32 -3.08 0.22 -7.12
C LEU A 32 -2.06 0.72 -6.09
N VAL A 33 -0.80 0.34 -6.24
CA VAL A 33 0.33 0.84 -5.44
C VAL A 33 1.22 1.68 -6.33
N THR A 34 1.22 3.00 -6.10
CA THR A 34 2.11 3.94 -6.81
C THR A 34 3.51 3.93 -6.22
N GLY A 35 4.53 4.01 -7.06
CA GLY A 35 5.90 3.73 -6.62
C GLY A 35 6.06 2.29 -6.14
N GLY A 36 5.21 1.38 -6.67
CA GLY A 36 5.07 0.00 -6.19
C GLY A 36 6.32 -0.86 -6.35
N LEU A 37 7.26 -0.43 -7.19
CA LEU A 37 8.56 -1.08 -7.38
C LEU A 37 9.67 -0.51 -6.47
N GLY A 38 9.36 0.50 -5.65
CA GLY A 38 10.25 1.02 -4.63
C GLY A 38 10.25 0.16 -3.37
N SER A 39 11.17 0.42 -2.45
CA SER A 39 11.32 -0.34 -1.19
C SER A 39 10.02 -0.42 -0.40
N ILE A 40 9.45 0.74 -0.04
CA ILE A 40 8.21 0.81 0.74
C ILE A 40 7.02 0.29 -0.08
N GLY A 41 6.98 0.56 -1.38
CA GLY A 41 5.90 0.10 -2.26
C GLY A 41 5.77 -1.43 -2.28
N LEU A 42 6.89 -2.14 -2.39
CA LEU A 42 6.91 -3.60 -2.35
C LEU A 42 6.52 -4.17 -0.98
N GLU A 43 6.93 -3.54 0.12
CA GLU A 43 6.50 -3.97 1.46
C GLU A 43 5.00 -3.77 1.66
N ILE A 44 4.46 -2.63 1.21
CA ILE A 44 3.01 -2.38 1.24
C ILE A 44 2.28 -3.41 0.38
N ALA A 45 2.79 -3.72 -0.80
CA ALA A 45 2.17 -4.69 -1.69
C ALA A 45 2.16 -6.11 -1.07
N GLY A 46 3.25 -6.51 -0.42
CA GLY A 46 3.31 -7.76 0.35
C GLY A 46 2.36 -7.75 1.54
N HIS A 47 2.26 -6.63 2.26
CA HIS A 47 1.32 -6.47 3.37
C HIS A 47 -0.14 -6.64 2.90
N LEU A 48 -0.53 -5.97 1.82
CA LEU A 48 -1.87 -6.10 1.22
C LEU A 48 -2.14 -7.54 0.76
N ALA A 49 -1.17 -8.19 0.11
CA ALA A 49 -1.29 -9.59 -0.30
C ALA A 49 -1.50 -10.52 0.89
N SER A 50 -0.73 -10.34 1.98
CA SER A 50 -0.89 -11.11 3.22
C SER A 50 -2.23 -10.90 3.93
N GLN A 51 -2.89 -9.77 3.68
CA GLN A 51 -4.22 -9.46 4.24
C GLN A 51 -5.37 -9.86 3.30
N GLY A 52 -5.09 -10.48 2.16
CA GLY A 52 -6.09 -11.06 1.28
C GLY A 52 -6.37 -10.31 -0.02
N ALA A 53 -5.60 -9.26 -0.36
CA ALA A 53 -5.68 -8.68 -1.70
C ALA A 53 -5.30 -9.73 -2.76
N LYS A 54 -6.18 -9.93 -3.77
CA LYS A 54 -5.95 -10.90 -4.86
C LYS A 54 -5.41 -10.29 -6.14
N HIS A 55 -5.67 -9.01 -6.37
CA HIS A 55 -5.24 -8.32 -7.59
C HIS A 55 -4.50 -7.03 -7.24
N LEU A 56 -3.20 -6.97 -7.54
CA LEU A 56 -2.35 -5.82 -7.27
C LEU A 56 -1.78 -5.25 -8.57
N VAL A 57 -1.77 -3.93 -8.68
CA VAL A 57 -1.13 -3.19 -9.77
C VAL A 57 -0.03 -2.32 -9.16
N LEU A 58 1.21 -2.50 -9.60
CA LEU A 58 2.38 -1.78 -9.10
C LEU A 58 2.87 -0.80 -10.15
N THR A 59 2.58 0.49 -9.99
CA THR A 59 3.03 1.49 -10.97
C THR A 59 4.34 2.13 -10.57
N SER A 60 5.21 2.34 -11.55
CA SER A 60 6.50 3.01 -11.41
C SER A 60 6.89 3.67 -12.73
N ARG A 61 7.79 4.64 -12.68
CA ARG A 61 8.36 5.28 -13.89
C ARG A 61 9.38 4.39 -14.62
N ARG A 62 9.87 3.34 -13.96
CA ARG A 62 10.89 2.41 -14.46
C ARG A 62 10.35 1.00 -14.43
N ALA A 63 10.81 0.16 -15.34
CA ALA A 63 10.59 -1.28 -15.30
C ALA A 63 11.18 -1.90 -14.01
N PRO A 64 10.66 -3.05 -13.55
CA PRO A 64 11.25 -3.77 -12.43
C PRO A 64 12.65 -4.26 -12.81
N SER A 65 13.59 -4.22 -11.87
CA SER A 65 14.82 -4.99 -11.99
C SER A 65 14.54 -6.46 -11.74
N ASP A 66 15.44 -7.35 -12.14
CA ASP A 66 15.28 -8.79 -11.92
C ASP A 66 15.02 -9.14 -10.45
N ALA A 67 15.73 -8.49 -9.52
CA ALA A 67 15.52 -8.68 -8.08
C ALA A 67 14.13 -8.22 -7.62
N VAL A 68 13.61 -7.13 -8.19
CA VAL A 68 12.24 -6.68 -7.91
C VAL A 68 11.22 -7.65 -8.51
N GLN A 69 11.44 -8.13 -9.73
CA GLN A 69 10.56 -9.09 -10.39
C GLN A 69 10.49 -10.40 -9.61
N GLN A 70 11.62 -10.96 -9.20
CA GLN A 70 11.68 -12.15 -8.35
C GLN A 70 10.91 -11.97 -7.04
N ARG A 71 10.96 -10.77 -6.45
CA ARG A 71 10.21 -10.48 -5.22
C ARG A 71 8.70 -10.38 -5.48
N ILE A 72 8.29 -9.83 -6.62
CA ILE A 72 6.89 -9.78 -7.03
C ILE A 72 6.36 -11.21 -7.23
N ASP A 73 7.11 -12.06 -7.94
CA ASP A 73 6.74 -13.43 -8.22
C ASP A 73 6.61 -14.24 -6.91
N ALA A 74 7.59 -14.12 -6.01
CA ALA A 74 7.57 -14.77 -4.71
C ALA A 74 6.38 -14.33 -3.81
N LEU A 75 5.97 -13.06 -3.89
CA LEU A 75 4.78 -12.57 -3.20
C LEU A 75 3.50 -13.13 -3.82
N GLY A 76 3.45 -13.20 -5.16
CA GLY A 76 2.34 -13.76 -5.91
C GLY A 76 2.08 -15.22 -5.54
N GLU A 77 3.12 -16.05 -5.58
CA GLU A 77 3.09 -17.46 -5.21
C GLU A 77 2.69 -17.66 -3.73
N ARG A 78 3.31 -16.93 -2.81
CA ARG A 78 3.07 -17.08 -1.37
C ARG A 78 1.63 -16.80 -0.96
N HIS A 79 0.99 -15.82 -1.60
CA HIS A 79 -0.32 -15.33 -1.19
C HIS A 79 -1.46 -15.68 -2.16
N GLY A 80 -1.13 -16.38 -3.26
CA GLY A 80 -2.08 -16.71 -4.32
C GLY A 80 -2.75 -15.46 -4.89
N CYS A 81 -1.92 -14.48 -5.27
CA CYS A 81 -2.36 -13.18 -5.79
C CYS A 81 -1.66 -12.86 -7.11
N THR A 82 -2.33 -12.09 -7.96
CA THR A 82 -1.81 -11.68 -9.25
C THR A 82 -1.27 -10.26 -9.17
N PHE A 83 -0.05 -10.06 -9.65
CA PHE A 83 0.57 -8.75 -9.80
C PHE A 83 0.58 -8.32 -11.26
N ARG A 84 0.35 -7.03 -11.51
CA ARG A 84 0.59 -6.35 -12.78
C ARG A 84 1.50 -5.17 -12.52
N VAL A 85 2.49 -4.96 -13.39
CA VAL A 85 3.47 -3.88 -13.29
C VAL A 85 3.30 -2.92 -14.47
#